data_AF-A0A7X8XYQ0-F1
#
_entry.id   AF-A0A7X8XYQ0-F1
#
_cell.length_a   1.000
_cell.length_b   1.000
_cell.length_c   1.000
_cell.angle_alpha   90.00
_cell.angle_beta   90.00
_cell.angle_gamma   90.00
#
_symmetry.space_group_name_H-M   'P 1'
#
loop_
_entity.id
_entity.type
_entity.pdbx_description
1 polymer ?
#
loop_
_entity_poly.entity_id
_entity_poly.type
_entity_poly.pdbx_seq_one_letter_code
_entity_poly.pdbx_strand_id
1 'polypeptide(L)'
;MKSTIHFFSFICLFLLFNCAVDDSELEIPPLPEKEETETPEPEVEDEDTTVIDLELLQIIDQGLEMQDFPDWEKVGTISNTEESNGGNNAAKVSSEGDQLSQRIKVNTNVTYEVSAYVKGGINLFVNQDNSLLEDTTVVFDDYEELKLVFTSTEEYITIGAKFYEQEGRIDDFSIAIYSGDSSPIVDQKPTDVIPSLVDWKVTLPVDEDGNDNSAIDHVDNRYNDPLEINDDDLIGYEYRPYFFAENNEVIFRGHCAGTTTKGSKYPRSELRQRVGGGNNYWSVHDEQHLKTKLRVTHLPVVKPEVSMVQIHGPEDEPLRVQYSTGSNGLHIIWNEDNREQTEIDYELGEVLEIEVIVNHGDITCKIKNLDNGQSYEKTWTSIDQTGYFKVGCYTQSSIFLSQFKSEYDESEPLDAYAEVAVQSIELKETY
;
A
#
# COMPACT_ATOMS: atom_id res chain seq x y z
N MET A 1 -60.53 8.55 -46.18
CA MET A 1 -61.43 9.67 -46.53
C MET A 1 -60.64 10.95 -46.32
N LYS A 2 -60.79 11.92 -47.23
CA LYS A 2 -59.96 13.13 -47.39
C LYS A 2 -60.02 14.09 -46.20
N SER A 3 -58.99 14.94 -46.12
CA SER A 3 -59.06 16.42 -45.98
C SER A 3 -58.64 17.03 -44.63
N THR A 4 -57.98 18.19 -44.49
CA THR A 4 -57.06 19.07 -45.27
C THR A 4 -56.68 20.24 -44.28
N ILE A 5 -55.60 21.00 -44.56
CA ILE A 5 -55.32 22.44 -44.22
C ILE A 5 -54.74 22.71 -42.78
N HIS A 6 -53.68 23.51 -42.51
CA HIS A 6 -53.26 24.85 -42.98
C HIS A 6 -51.73 25.06 -43.14
N PHE A 7 -51.41 25.96 -44.08
CA PHE A 7 -50.12 26.55 -44.45
C PHE A 7 -50.27 28.10 -44.38
N PHE A 8 -49.27 28.85 -43.90
CA PHE A 8 -48.99 30.29 -44.12
C PHE A 8 -47.59 30.58 -43.52
N SER A 9 -46.50 30.75 -44.27
CA SER A 9 -46.03 31.88 -45.11
C SER A 9 -45.80 33.21 -44.36
N PHE A 10 -44.54 33.64 -44.27
CA PHE A 10 -44.13 35.03 -44.00
C PHE A 10 -42.99 35.42 -44.97
N ILE A 11 -43.13 36.58 -45.60
CA ILE A 11 -42.29 37.15 -46.67
C ILE A 11 -41.68 38.47 -46.20
N CYS A 12 -40.40 38.66 -46.54
CA CYS A 12 -39.58 39.86 -46.81
C CYS A 12 -39.86 41.24 -46.18
N LEU A 13 -38.78 41.95 -45.78
CA LEU A 13 -38.32 43.17 -46.48
C LEU A 13 -36.87 43.57 -46.11
N PHE A 14 -36.26 44.40 -46.95
CA PHE A 14 -34.83 44.61 -47.21
C PHE A 14 -34.50 46.13 -47.11
N LEU A 15 -33.32 46.50 -46.58
CA LEU A 15 -32.44 47.69 -46.90
C LEU A 15 -32.97 49.14 -46.66
N LEU A 16 -32.24 50.24 -46.34
CA LEU A 16 -30.85 50.73 -46.49
C LEU A 16 -30.55 52.01 -45.63
N PHE A 17 -29.25 52.25 -45.37
CA PHE A 17 -28.44 53.51 -45.39
C PHE A 17 -28.29 54.56 -44.23
N ASN A 18 -26.99 54.78 -43.91
CA ASN A 18 -26.21 56.03 -43.68
C ASN A 18 -26.34 56.88 -42.40
N CYS A 19 -25.24 57.05 -41.64
CA CYS A 19 -24.32 58.21 -41.69
C CYS A 19 -23.24 58.13 -40.58
N ALA A 20 -22.12 58.83 -40.79
CA ALA A 20 -20.85 58.71 -40.08
C ALA A 20 -20.49 59.93 -39.20
N VAL A 21 -19.43 59.75 -38.38
CA VAL A 21 -18.48 60.71 -37.76
C VAL A 21 -18.94 61.52 -36.55
N ASP A 22 -18.26 61.36 -35.40
CA ASP A 22 -17.39 62.42 -34.81
C ASP A 22 -16.40 61.88 -33.77
N ASP A 23 -15.22 62.50 -33.78
CA ASP A 23 -13.98 62.21 -33.06
C ASP A 23 -14.03 62.67 -31.59
N SER A 24 -13.31 61.95 -30.71
CA SER A 24 -12.50 62.63 -29.68
C SER A 24 -11.32 61.77 -29.25
N GLU A 25 -10.14 62.33 -29.49
CA GLU A 25 -8.80 61.84 -29.13
C GLU A 25 -8.63 61.67 -27.62
N LEU A 26 -7.94 60.58 -27.22
CA LEU A 26 -7.02 60.60 -26.09
C LEU A 26 -5.80 59.74 -26.46
N GLU A 27 -4.70 60.43 -26.79
CA GLU A 27 -3.37 59.83 -26.98
C GLU A 27 -2.85 59.21 -25.69
N ILE A 28 -2.37 57.96 -25.77
CA ILE A 28 -1.54 57.31 -24.75
C ILE A 28 -0.26 56.82 -25.46
N PRO A 29 0.94 57.14 -24.96
CA PRO A 29 2.21 56.88 -25.66
C PRO A 29 2.55 55.38 -25.73
N PRO A 30 3.38 54.96 -26.71
CA PRO A 30 3.64 53.55 -26.98
C PRO A 30 4.54 52.90 -25.91
N LEU A 31 4.24 51.64 -25.61
CA LEU A 31 5.09 50.76 -24.81
C LEU A 31 6.32 50.29 -25.61
N PRO A 32 7.44 49.93 -24.93
CA PRO A 32 8.69 49.57 -25.58
C PRO A 32 8.58 48.22 -26.30
N GLU A 33 9.32 48.12 -27.41
CA GLU A 33 9.45 46.94 -28.26
C GLU A 33 9.92 45.71 -27.48
N LYS A 34 9.13 44.63 -27.58
CA LYS A 34 9.56 43.27 -27.26
C LYS A 34 9.86 42.60 -28.59
N GLU A 35 11.12 42.21 -28.80
CA GLU A 35 11.51 41.41 -29.97
C GLU A 35 10.71 40.10 -29.98
N GLU A 36 9.91 39.92 -31.02
CA GLU A 36 9.37 38.64 -31.44
C GLU A 36 10.06 38.26 -32.76
N THR A 37 10.59 37.06 -32.84
CA THR A 37 10.82 36.37 -34.11
C THR A 37 10.11 35.02 -34.09
N GLU A 38 8.99 35.03 -34.83
CA GLU A 38 8.43 34.01 -35.74
C GLU A 38 8.26 32.54 -35.30
N THR A 39 6.98 32.15 -35.27
CA THR A 39 6.36 30.82 -35.45
C THR A 39 6.56 30.26 -36.88
N PRO A 40 6.43 28.93 -37.20
CA PRO A 40 5.29 28.07 -36.81
C PRO A 40 5.54 26.56 -36.55
N GLU A 41 4.52 25.95 -35.92
CA GLU A 41 4.18 24.51 -35.82
C GLU A 41 3.85 23.85 -37.19
N PRO A 42 3.63 22.51 -37.33
CA PRO A 42 3.51 21.45 -36.31
C PRO A 42 4.24 20.10 -36.60
N GLU A 43 4.17 19.21 -35.59
CA GLU A 43 3.75 17.80 -35.65
C GLU A 43 4.76 16.65 -35.36
N VAL A 44 4.36 15.87 -34.34
CA VAL A 44 4.62 14.44 -34.03
C VAL A 44 5.75 14.07 -33.05
N GLU A 45 5.28 13.65 -31.86
CA GLU A 45 5.72 12.55 -30.97
C GLU A 45 7.19 12.12 -31.00
N ASP A 46 7.86 12.23 -29.85
CA ASP A 46 8.32 11.05 -29.10
C ASP A 46 8.74 11.45 -27.67
N GLU A 47 8.50 10.53 -26.75
CA GLU A 47 8.75 10.59 -25.31
C GLU A 47 10.16 11.11 -24.96
N ASP A 48 10.27 12.10 -24.07
CA ASP A 48 11.51 12.31 -23.32
C ASP A 48 11.41 11.56 -21.99
N THR A 49 11.70 10.27 -22.12
CA THR A 49 12.31 9.42 -21.10
C THR A 49 13.28 10.21 -20.23
N THR A 50 13.08 10.18 -18.91
CA THR A 50 14.13 10.54 -17.95
C THR A 50 15.41 9.79 -18.30
N VAL A 51 16.43 10.54 -18.73
CA VAL A 51 17.80 10.05 -18.91
C VAL A 51 18.28 9.53 -17.56
N ILE A 52 18.33 8.20 -17.42
CA ILE A 52 18.94 7.54 -16.26
C ILE A 52 20.46 7.76 -16.38
N ASP A 53 21.04 8.45 -15.39
CA ASP A 53 22.49 8.65 -15.23
C ASP A 53 23.16 7.27 -15.14
N LEU A 54 24.00 6.94 -16.13
CA LEU A 54 24.55 5.59 -16.39
C LEU A 54 25.53 5.05 -15.33
N GLU A 55 25.66 5.68 -14.15
CA GLU A 55 26.67 5.33 -13.14
C GLU A 55 26.12 5.17 -11.70
N LEU A 56 24.80 5.30 -11.48
CA LEU A 56 24.21 5.11 -10.15
C LEU A 56 24.00 3.61 -9.87
N LEU A 57 24.38 3.14 -8.67
CA LEU A 57 24.24 1.73 -8.23
C LEU A 57 24.99 0.67 -9.06
N GLN A 58 25.98 1.07 -9.84
CA GLN A 58 26.74 0.12 -10.64
C GLN A 58 27.82 -0.59 -9.80
N ILE A 59 27.75 -1.93 -9.76
CA ILE A 59 28.83 -2.80 -9.27
C ILE A 59 29.56 -3.39 -10.48
N ILE A 60 30.87 -3.18 -10.58
CA ILE A 60 31.69 -3.76 -11.64
C ILE A 60 32.07 -5.18 -11.25
N ASP A 61 31.86 -6.12 -12.17
CA ASP A 61 32.14 -7.55 -11.95
C ASP A 61 31.45 -8.09 -10.68
N GLN A 62 30.14 -7.86 -10.58
CA GLN A 62 29.35 -8.20 -9.39
C GLN A 62 29.38 -9.70 -9.03
N GLY A 63 29.48 -10.58 -10.03
CA GLY A 63 29.64 -12.03 -9.87
C GLY A 63 31.09 -12.49 -9.76
N LEU A 64 32.06 -11.57 -9.63
CA LEU A 64 33.46 -11.88 -9.36
C LEU A 64 34.08 -12.90 -10.34
N GLU A 65 33.74 -12.74 -11.63
CA GLU A 65 34.12 -13.68 -12.69
C GLU A 65 35.49 -13.38 -13.27
N MET A 66 36.05 -12.20 -13.00
CA MET A 66 37.35 -11.84 -13.53
C MET A 66 38.50 -12.38 -12.67
N GLN A 67 39.53 -12.86 -13.37
CA GLN A 67 40.76 -13.31 -12.73
C GLN A 67 41.39 -12.18 -11.92
N ASP A 68 41.73 -12.49 -10.67
CA ASP A 68 42.36 -11.58 -9.70
C ASP A 68 41.53 -10.34 -9.33
N PHE A 69 40.25 -10.24 -9.70
CA PHE A 69 39.33 -9.15 -9.32
C PHE A 69 39.91 -7.73 -9.57
N PRO A 70 40.19 -7.36 -10.84
CA PRO A 70 40.94 -6.14 -11.16
C PRO A 70 40.25 -4.84 -10.74
N ASP A 71 38.92 -4.85 -10.65
CA ASP A 71 38.10 -3.69 -10.29
C ASP A 71 37.72 -3.66 -8.79
N TRP A 72 38.30 -4.56 -8.00
CA TRP A 72 38.06 -4.66 -6.57
C TRP A 72 39.36 -4.41 -5.77
N GLU A 73 39.25 -3.62 -4.71
CA GLU A 73 40.32 -3.42 -3.74
C GLU A 73 40.46 -4.67 -2.87
N LYS A 74 41.69 -5.14 -2.69
CA LYS A 74 42.02 -6.34 -1.92
C LYS A 74 42.95 -5.99 -0.78
N VAL A 75 42.63 -6.52 0.40
CA VAL A 75 43.52 -6.56 1.56
C VAL A 75 43.73 -8.03 1.92
N GLY A 76 44.98 -8.45 2.13
CA GLY A 76 45.30 -9.86 2.40
C GLY A 76 45.39 -10.72 1.14
N THR A 77 45.09 -12.01 1.29
CA THR A 77 45.24 -13.03 0.23
C THR A 77 43.87 -13.51 -0.26
N ILE A 78 43.33 -12.80 -1.25
CA ILE A 78 42.08 -13.16 -1.92
C ILE A 78 42.39 -13.91 -3.22
N SER A 79 41.74 -15.05 -3.45
CA SER A 79 41.94 -15.87 -4.66
C SER A 79 40.61 -16.22 -5.33
N ASN A 80 40.61 -16.41 -6.66
CA ASN A 80 39.50 -17.02 -7.37
C ASN A 80 39.32 -18.50 -6.94
N THR A 81 38.06 -18.96 -6.96
CA THR A 81 37.68 -20.36 -6.73
C THR A 81 36.56 -20.75 -7.71
N GLU A 82 36.56 -22.00 -8.18
CA GLU A 82 35.49 -22.57 -9.03
C GLU A 82 34.28 -23.04 -8.19
N GLU A 83 34.40 -23.04 -6.86
CA GLU A 83 33.26 -23.19 -5.96
C GLU A 83 32.53 -21.85 -5.88
N SER A 84 31.56 -21.65 -6.76
CA SER A 84 30.78 -20.42 -6.91
C SER A 84 29.28 -20.66 -6.70
N ASN A 85 28.52 -19.58 -6.48
CA ASN A 85 27.06 -19.59 -6.46
C ASN A 85 26.53 -19.34 -7.88
N GLY A 86 27.00 -18.26 -8.49
CA GLY A 86 26.75 -17.86 -9.86
C GLY A 86 27.93 -18.20 -10.76
N GLY A 87 27.70 -18.20 -12.07
CA GLY A 87 28.75 -18.31 -13.09
C GLY A 87 29.79 -19.42 -12.86
N ASN A 88 31.09 -19.08 -12.95
CA ASN A 88 32.19 -20.05 -12.84
C ASN A 88 33.22 -19.71 -11.76
N ASN A 89 33.22 -18.49 -11.21
CA ASN A 89 34.21 -18.08 -10.22
C ASN A 89 33.56 -17.35 -9.06
N ALA A 90 34.19 -17.44 -7.89
CA ALA A 90 33.89 -16.64 -6.72
C ALA A 90 35.19 -16.18 -6.04
N ALA A 91 35.09 -15.24 -5.10
CA ALA A 91 36.22 -14.84 -4.26
C ALA A 91 36.32 -15.71 -3.01
N LYS A 92 37.53 -16.17 -2.70
CA LYS A 92 37.84 -16.92 -1.48
C LYS A 92 38.69 -16.09 -0.53
N VAL A 93 38.26 -16.03 0.73
CA VAL A 93 39.00 -15.44 1.87
C VAL A 93 39.40 -16.53 2.85
N SER A 94 40.66 -16.57 3.27
CA SER A 94 41.22 -17.73 3.98
C SER A 94 41.79 -17.40 5.36
N SER A 95 41.99 -16.12 5.69
CA SER A 95 42.65 -15.71 6.94
C SER A 95 42.14 -14.37 7.47
N GLU A 96 42.32 -14.16 8.76
CA GLU A 96 41.99 -12.91 9.43
C GLU A 96 42.70 -11.72 8.74
N GLY A 97 41.91 -10.70 8.38
CA GLY A 97 42.37 -9.53 7.64
C GLY A 97 42.20 -9.61 6.12
N ASP A 98 41.82 -10.77 5.57
CA ASP A 98 41.43 -10.89 4.16
C ASP A 98 40.12 -10.13 3.91
N GLN A 99 40.11 -9.25 2.91
CA GLN A 99 38.96 -8.43 2.51
C GLN A 99 38.99 -8.12 1.01
N LEU A 100 37.80 -8.02 0.42
CA LEU A 100 37.55 -7.51 -0.92
C LEU A 100 36.49 -6.37 -0.86
N SER A 101 36.70 -5.26 -1.56
CA SER A 101 35.76 -4.12 -1.56
C SER A 101 35.75 -3.31 -2.85
N GLN A 102 34.63 -2.61 -3.10
CA GLN A 102 34.47 -1.69 -4.21
C GLN A 102 33.76 -0.40 -3.75
N ARG A 103 34.15 0.73 -4.34
CA ARG A 103 33.53 2.03 -4.05
C ARG A 103 32.40 2.31 -5.06
N ILE A 104 31.23 2.68 -4.56
CA ILE A 104 30.00 2.85 -5.35
C ILE A 104 29.42 4.25 -5.13
N LYS A 105 28.85 4.84 -6.20
CA LYS A 105 28.11 6.09 -6.15
C LYS A 105 26.64 5.83 -5.82
N VAL A 106 26.12 6.55 -4.82
CA VAL A 106 24.73 6.47 -4.34
C VAL A 106 24.13 7.86 -4.15
N ASN A 107 22.80 7.95 -4.00
CA ASN A 107 22.14 9.18 -3.58
C ASN A 107 22.21 9.28 -2.05
N THR A 108 22.36 10.48 -1.51
CA THR A 108 22.32 10.70 -0.05
C THR A 108 20.90 10.61 0.50
N ASN A 109 20.79 10.24 1.79
CA ASN A 109 19.52 10.07 2.50
C ASN A 109 18.56 9.04 1.86
N VAL A 110 19.09 8.08 1.12
CA VAL A 110 18.34 6.94 0.59
C VAL A 110 18.74 5.69 1.37
N THR A 111 17.78 4.83 1.68
CA THR A 111 18.06 3.52 2.28
C THR A 111 18.32 2.53 1.17
N TYR A 112 19.36 1.72 1.33
CA TYR A 112 19.80 0.71 0.37
C TYR A 112 19.94 -0.64 1.06
N GLU A 113 19.80 -1.72 0.29
CA GLU A 113 20.17 -3.08 0.67
C GLU A 113 21.35 -3.49 -0.20
N VAL A 114 22.46 -3.86 0.44
CA VAL A 114 23.57 -4.55 -0.20
C VAL A 114 23.44 -6.03 0.13
N SER A 115 23.59 -6.88 -0.87
CA SER A 115 23.65 -8.33 -0.68
C SER A 115 24.86 -8.96 -1.37
N ALA A 116 25.22 -10.15 -0.91
CA ALA A 116 26.15 -11.05 -1.58
C ALA A 116 25.78 -12.50 -1.23
N TYR A 117 26.00 -13.43 -2.14
CA TYR A 117 25.92 -14.85 -1.82
C TYR A 117 27.22 -15.29 -1.15
N VAL A 118 27.10 -15.87 0.04
CA VAL A 118 28.25 -16.22 0.85
C VAL A 118 28.17 -17.66 1.34
N LYS A 119 29.34 -18.31 1.43
CA LYS A 119 29.53 -19.64 2.00
C LYS A 119 30.69 -19.61 2.96
N GLY A 120 30.62 -20.33 4.07
CA GLY A 120 31.62 -20.28 5.12
C GLY A 120 31.53 -18.99 5.94
N GLY A 121 32.65 -18.56 6.53
CA GLY A 121 32.67 -17.48 7.50
C GLY A 121 32.95 -16.11 6.88
N ILE A 122 31.91 -15.28 6.75
CA ILE A 122 31.97 -13.98 6.08
C ILE A 122 31.35 -12.87 6.93
N ASN A 123 31.99 -11.70 6.91
CA ASN A 123 31.43 -10.42 7.34
C ASN A 123 31.19 -9.53 6.11
N LEU A 124 29.94 -9.20 5.82
CA LEU A 124 29.55 -8.20 4.80
C LEU A 124 29.51 -6.82 5.46
N PHE A 125 30.04 -5.79 4.80
CA PHE A 125 30.08 -4.44 5.35
C PHE A 125 29.79 -3.35 4.32
N VAL A 126 29.32 -2.22 4.84
CA VAL A 126 29.21 -0.93 4.15
C VAL A 126 29.95 0.11 4.99
N ASN A 127 30.83 0.86 4.35
CA ASN A 127 31.59 1.94 4.95
C ASN A 127 31.26 3.25 4.23
N GLN A 128 30.64 4.19 4.95
CA GLN A 128 30.19 5.47 4.38
C GLN A 128 31.21 6.61 4.59
N ASP A 129 32.09 6.50 5.60
CA ASP A 129 33.28 7.35 5.85
C ASP A 129 34.08 6.71 7.01
N ASN A 130 35.24 7.25 7.40
CA ASN A 130 36.12 6.76 8.47
C ASN A 130 35.47 6.50 9.86
N SER A 131 34.17 6.75 10.05
CA SER A 131 33.48 6.66 11.34
C SER A 131 32.19 5.84 11.35
N LEU A 132 31.64 5.43 10.19
CA LEU A 132 30.37 4.71 10.11
C LEU A 132 30.55 3.41 9.32
N LEU A 133 30.84 2.33 10.05
CA LEU A 133 30.87 0.96 9.56
C LEU A 133 29.57 0.28 9.99
N GLU A 134 28.80 -0.18 9.03
CA GLU A 134 27.68 -1.09 9.24
C GLU A 134 28.10 -2.46 8.72
N ASP A 135 27.92 -3.51 9.51
CA ASP A 135 28.33 -4.85 9.12
C ASP A 135 27.42 -5.95 9.68
N THR A 136 27.48 -7.11 9.04
CA THR A 136 26.78 -8.33 9.45
C THR A 136 27.67 -9.53 9.21
N THR A 137 27.62 -10.52 10.11
CA THR A 137 28.50 -11.70 10.11
C THR A 137 27.68 -12.98 10.07
N VAL A 138 28.12 -13.94 9.26
CA VAL A 138 27.51 -15.28 9.17
C VAL A 138 28.55 -16.37 9.01
N VAL A 139 28.13 -17.60 9.33
CA VAL A 139 28.81 -18.82 8.94
C VAL A 139 27.77 -19.74 8.30
N PHE A 140 27.86 -19.96 6.99
CA PHE A 140 26.96 -20.86 6.26
C PHE A 140 27.69 -22.10 5.73
N ASP A 141 27.01 -23.25 5.77
CA ASP A 141 27.57 -24.51 5.25
C ASP A 141 27.51 -24.56 3.72
N ASP A 142 26.51 -23.90 3.12
CA ASP A 142 26.32 -23.73 1.67
C ASP A 142 26.18 -22.24 1.32
N TYR A 143 26.05 -21.93 0.03
CA TYR A 143 25.81 -20.55 -0.40
C TYR A 143 24.41 -20.09 0.01
N GLU A 144 24.37 -19.00 0.74
CA GLU A 144 23.14 -18.32 1.15
C GLU A 144 23.32 -16.81 0.93
N GLU A 145 22.22 -16.11 0.68
CA GLU A 145 22.25 -14.65 0.49
C GLU A 145 22.40 -13.94 1.84
N LEU A 146 23.46 -13.16 2.00
CA LEU A 146 23.67 -12.27 3.14
C LEU A 146 23.31 -10.83 2.74
N LYS A 147 22.46 -10.18 3.54
CA LYS A 147 21.94 -8.82 3.29
C LYS A 147 22.37 -7.86 4.38
N LEU A 148 22.63 -6.61 4.00
CA LEU A 148 22.95 -5.49 4.88
C LEU A 148 22.18 -4.25 4.40
N VAL A 149 21.29 -3.74 5.25
CA VAL A 149 20.50 -2.54 4.98
C VAL A 149 21.15 -1.35 5.68
N PHE A 150 21.33 -0.26 4.95
CA PHE A 150 21.90 0.99 5.47
C PHE A 150 21.21 2.22 4.87
N THR A 151 21.18 3.33 5.60
CA THR A 151 20.79 4.63 5.04
C THR A 151 22.05 5.42 4.72
N SER A 152 22.22 5.79 3.44
CA SER A 152 23.39 6.54 2.98
C SER A 152 23.43 7.94 3.57
N THR A 153 24.56 8.35 4.14
CA THR A 153 24.84 9.74 4.52
C THR A 153 25.74 10.46 3.52
N GLU A 154 26.45 9.71 2.67
CA GLU A 154 27.43 10.22 1.69
C GLU A 154 27.07 9.81 0.25
N GLU A 155 27.56 10.57 -0.74
CA GLU A 155 27.36 10.27 -2.18
C GLU A 155 28.21 9.09 -2.68
N TYR A 156 29.22 8.68 -1.90
CA TYR A 156 30.07 7.55 -2.20
C TYR A 156 30.25 6.68 -0.97
N ILE A 157 30.00 5.39 -1.14
CA ILE A 157 30.17 4.37 -0.11
C ILE A 157 31.18 3.32 -0.58
N THR A 158 31.73 2.55 0.36
CA THR A 158 32.52 1.35 0.06
C THR A 158 31.76 0.14 0.56
N ILE A 159 31.42 -0.78 -0.35
CA ILE A 159 30.84 -2.07 0.02
C ILE A 159 31.93 -3.14 -0.04
N GLY A 160 31.80 -4.20 0.73
CA GLY A 160 32.70 -5.34 0.61
C GLY A 160 32.42 -6.44 1.61
N ALA A 161 33.25 -7.46 1.55
CA ALA A 161 33.19 -8.58 2.47
C ALA A 161 34.60 -8.97 2.96
N LYS A 162 34.69 -9.41 4.22
CA LYS A 162 35.94 -9.81 4.87
C LYS A 162 35.79 -11.16 5.57
N PHE A 163 36.92 -11.81 5.80
CA PHE A 163 37.00 -13.07 6.55
C PHE A 163 36.35 -12.96 7.93
N TYR A 164 35.62 -14.00 8.34
CA TYR A 164 35.08 -14.12 9.69
C TYR A 164 35.21 -15.55 10.22
N GLU A 165 36.06 -15.76 11.24
CA GLU A 165 36.28 -17.02 11.98
C GLU A 165 36.77 -18.26 11.19
N GLN A 166 36.39 -18.44 9.93
CA GLN A 166 36.80 -19.54 9.07
C GLN A 166 36.82 -19.13 7.59
N GLU A 167 37.42 -19.98 6.76
CA GLU A 167 37.47 -19.77 5.31
C GLU A 167 36.07 -19.54 4.73
N GLY A 168 35.95 -18.53 3.87
CA GLY A 168 34.69 -18.14 3.25
C GLY A 168 34.82 -17.90 1.76
N ARG A 169 33.68 -17.97 1.07
CA ARG A 169 33.51 -17.61 -0.33
C ARG A 169 32.45 -16.53 -0.45
N ILE A 170 32.66 -15.63 -1.39
CA ILE A 170 31.81 -14.47 -1.66
C ILE A 170 31.55 -14.47 -3.16
N ASP A 171 30.31 -14.25 -3.54
CA ASP A 171 29.86 -14.23 -4.92
C ASP A 171 28.62 -13.33 -5.08
N ASP A 172 28.28 -12.98 -6.33
CA ASP A 172 27.03 -12.32 -6.73
C ASP A 172 26.63 -11.14 -5.84
N PHE A 173 27.49 -10.12 -5.73
CA PHE A 173 27.15 -8.87 -5.06
C PHE A 173 25.96 -8.17 -5.72
N SER A 174 25.12 -7.51 -4.93
CA SER A 174 24.02 -6.67 -5.41
C SER A 174 23.84 -5.45 -4.52
N ILE A 175 23.29 -4.37 -5.09
CA ILE A 175 22.83 -3.20 -4.35
C ILE A 175 21.54 -2.67 -4.97
N ALA A 176 20.55 -2.38 -4.14
CA ALA A 176 19.28 -1.81 -4.57
C ALA A 176 18.77 -0.78 -3.54
N ILE A 177 17.91 0.15 -3.99
CA ILE A 177 17.16 1.01 -3.07
C ILE A 177 16.29 0.09 -2.20
N TYR A 178 16.43 0.22 -0.88
CA TYR A 178 15.64 -0.50 0.08
C TYR A 178 14.32 0.24 0.31
N SER A 179 13.23 -0.32 -0.22
CA SER A 179 11.86 0.18 -0.07
C SER A 179 11.21 -0.23 1.25
N GLY A 180 11.91 -0.95 2.14
CA GLY A 180 11.31 -1.54 3.34
C GLY A 180 10.72 -2.94 3.12
N ASP A 181 10.91 -3.55 1.93
CA ASP A 181 10.23 -4.77 1.51
C ASP A 181 11.07 -6.06 1.55
N SER A 182 12.23 -6.11 2.23
CA SER A 182 12.92 -7.40 2.44
C SER A 182 13.83 -7.50 3.67
N SER A 183 13.37 -8.19 4.69
CA SER A 183 14.20 -9.10 5.49
C SER A 183 13.43 -10.40 5.69
N PRO A 184 14.07 -11.59 5.69
CA PRO A 184 13.44 -12.78 6.22
C PRO A 184 13.21 -12.53 7.72
N ILE A 185 11.94 -12.21 8.01
CA ILE A 185 11.37 -11.99 9.32
C ILE A 185 11.66 -13.21 10.22
N VAL A 186 12.14 -12.94 11.43
CA VAL A 186 11.80 -13.77 12.60
C VAL A 186 10.28 -13.83 12.63
N ASP A 187 9.69 -14.91 12.12
CA ASP A 187 8.26 -15.20 12.00
C ASP A 187 7.33 -14.26 12.82
N GLN A 188 7.09 -13.03 12.31
CA GLN A 188 6.39 -11.97 13.00
C GLN A 188 4.92 -12.28 12.89
N LYS A 189 4.24 -12.42 14.02
CA LYS A 189 2.82 -12.69 14.06
C LYS A 189 2.04 -11.38 14.11
N PRO A 190 0.77 -11.37 13.66
CA PRO A 190 -0.12 -10.22 13.79
C PRO A 190 -0.12 -9.60 15.20
N THR A 191 -0.08 -10.43 16.24
CA THR A 191 -0.05 -9.98 17.65
C THR A 191 1.28 -9.34 18.08
N ASP A 192 2.36 -9.53 17.33
CA ASP A 192 3.63 -8.83 17.58
C ASP A 192 3.59 -7.39 17.04
N VAL A 193 2.86 -7.16 15.95
CA VAL A 193 2.65 -5.83 15.35
C VAL A 193 1.60 -5.04 16.13
N ILE A 194 0.46 -5.69 16.43
CA ILE A 194 -0.67 -5.08 17.12
C ILE A 194 -0.95 -5.92 18.39
N PRO A 195 -0.27 -5.64 19.52
CA PRO A 195 -0.45 -6.40 20.76
C PRO A 195 -1.88 -6.38 21.32
N SER A 196 -2.67 -5.33 20.98
CA SER A 196 -4.06 -5.17 21.39
C SER A 196 -5.04 -6.09 20.65
N LEU A 197 -4.59 -6.91 19.68
CA LEU A 197 -5.47 -7.83 18.95
C LEU A 197 -6.21 -8.82 19.85
N VAL A 198 -5.70 -9.13 21.04
CA VAL A 198 -6.38 -9.97 22.04
C VAL A 198 -7.74 -9.40 22.50
N ASP A 199 -7.97 -8.09 22.32
CA ASP A 199 -9.26 -7.44 22.58
C ASP A 199 -10.25 -7.59 21.39
N TRP A 200 -9.90 -8.40 20.39
CA TRP A 200 -10.66 -8.58 19.15
C TRP A 200 -10.90 -10.06 18.86
N LYS A 201 -11.77 -10.31 17.88
CA LYS A 201 -11.77 -11.54 17.09
C LYS A 201 -11.52 -11.19 15.64
N VAL A 202 -10.87 -12.05 14.87
CA VAL A 202 -10.76 -11.93 13.41
C VAL A 202 -11.77 -12.86 12.75
N THR A 203 -12.51 -12.36 11.77
CA THR A 203 -13.32 -13.16 10.86
C THR A 203 -12.54 -13.33 9.55
N LEU A 204 -12.39 -14.56 9.07
CA LEU A 204 -11.63 -14.90 7.85
C LEU A 204 -12.54 -15.15 6.64
N PRO A 205 -12.04 -15.00 5.40
CA PRO A 205 -12.83 -15.23 4.18
C PRO A 205 -12.87 -16.72 3.78
N VAL A 206 -12.76 -17.63 4.75
CA VAL A 206 -12.88 -19.08 4.58
C VAL A 206 -13.72 -19.66 5.72
N ASP A 207 -14.29 -20.86 5.56
CA ASP A 207 -14.90 -21.59 6.67
C ASP A 207 -13.87 -22.37 7.51
N GLU A 208 -14.32 -23.15 8.50
CA GLU A 208 -13.46 -23.94 9.40
C GLU A 208 -12.62 -25.01 8.70
N ASP A 209 -13.08 -25.46 7.53
CA ASP A 209 -12.40 -26.46 6.68
C ASP A 209 -11.49 -25.79 5.63
N GLY A 210 -11.42 -24.45 5.62
CA GLY A 210 -10.65 -23.67 4.66
C GLY A 210 -11.33 -23.50 3.30
N ASN A 211 -12.62 -23.81 3.18
CA ASN A 211 -13.35 -23.63 1.93
C ASN A 211 -13.80 -22.17 1.74
N ASP A 212 -13.93 -21.80 0.48
CA ASP A 212 -14.52 -20.54 0.03
C ASP A 212 -15.66 -20.81 -0.97
N ASN A 213 -16.19 -19.75 -1.57
CA ASN A 213 -17.29 -19.81 -2.53
C ASN A 213 -16.86 -20.04 -3.98
N SER A 214 -15.59 -20.32 -4.28
CA SER A 214 -15.08 -20.45 -5.66
C SER A 214 -15.78 -21.54 -6.48
N ALA A 215 -16.31 -22.58 -5.82
CA ALA A 215 -17.05 -23.68 -6.45
C ALA A 215 -18.58 -23.48 -6.46
N ILE A 216 -19.08 -22.36 -5.94
CA ILE A 216 -20.50 -22.08 -5.81
C ILE A 216 -20.97 -21.20 -6.98
N ASP A 217 -22.12 -21.53 -7.56
CA ASP A 217 -22.67 -20.87 -8.75
C ASP A 217 -23.72 -19.79 -8.44
N HIS A 218 -24.36 -19.85 -7.27
CA HIS A 218 -25.45 -18.97 -6.88
C HIS A 218 -25.29 -18.42 -5.46
N VAL A 219 -25.51 -17.11 -5.28
CA VAL A 219 -25.30 -16.39 -4.01
C VAL A 219 -26.09 -16.96 -2.83
N ASP A 220 -27.26 -17.53 -3.08
CA ASP A 220 -28.10 -18.13 -2.04
C ASP A 220 -27.57 -19.47 -1.51
N ASN A 221 -26.66 -20.12 -2.26
CA ASN A 221 -26.00 -21.37 -1.88
C ASN A 221 -24.60 -21.13 -1.28
N ARG A 222 -24.17 -19.88 -1.17
CA ARG A 222 -22.84 -19.53 -0.68
C ARG A 222 -22.62 -20.01 0.76
N TYR A 223 -21.39 -20.38 1.07
CA TYR A 223 -20.90 -20.46 2.43
C TYR A 223 -21.00 -19.09 3.10
N ASN A 224 -21.68 -19.08 4.25
CA ASN A 224 -22.01 -17.90 5.02
C ASN A 224 -21.68 -18.04 6.52
N ASP A 225 -20.79 -18.98 6.84
CA ASP A 225 -20.31 -19.30 8.18
C ASP A 225 -18.77 -19.24 8.17
N PRO A 226 -18.18 -18.04 8.26
CA PRO A 226 -16.75 -17.85 8.16
C PRO A 226 -16.06 -18.25 9.46
N LEU A 227 -14.83 -18.73 9.34
CA LEU A 227 -13.96 -19.03 10.47
C LEU A 227 -13.69 -17.75 11.27
N GLU A 228 -13.91 -17.82 12.58
CA GLU A 228 -13.60 -16.75 13.52
C GLU A 228 -12.55 -17.23 14.54
N ILE A 229 -11.47 -16.47 14.70
CA ILE A 229 -10.40 -16.74 15.68
C ILE A 229 -10.40 -15.63 16.73
N ASN A 230 -10.31 -16.01 18.01
CA ASN A 230 -10.63 -15.11 19.11
C ASN A 230 -9.95 -15.56 20.42
N ASP A 231 -9.93 -14.68 21.44
CA ASP A 231 -9.29 -14.98 22.74
C ASP A 231 -7.82 -15.40 22.56
N ASP A 232 -7.35 -16.32 23.40
CA ASP A 232 -5.99 -16.85 23.39
C ASP A 232 -5.62 -17.53 22.05
N ASP A 233 -6.60 -18.01 21.28
CA ASP A 233 -6.36 -18.64 19.97
C ASP A 233 -5.87 -17.64 18.93
N LEU A 234 -6.06 -16.33 19.16
CA LEU A 234 -5.56 -15.28 18.26
C LEU A 234 -4.07 -14.96 18.52
N ILE A 235 -3.51 -15.36 19.67
CA ILE A 235 -2.10 -15.11 20.01
C ILE A 235 -1.20 -15.95 19.11
N GLY A 236 -0.38 -15.27 18.32
CA GLY A 236 0.52 -15.93 17.37
C GLY A 236 -0.19 -16.53 16.15
N TYR A 237 -1.50 -16.29 15.99
CA TYR A 237 -2.27 -16.80 14.87
C TYR A 237 -1.99 -16.02 13.59
N GLU A 238 -1.80 -16.74 12.50
CA GLU A 238 -1.81 -16.22 11.15
C GLU A 238 -2.43 -17.25 10.20
N TYR A 239 -2.94 -16.77 9.08
CA TYR A 239 -3.48 -17.58 8.01
C TYR A 239 -3.27 -16.88 6.66
N ARG A 240 -2.15 -17.19 6.01
CA ARG A 240 -1.80 -16.62 4.69
C ARG A 240 -2.73 -17.15 3.59
N PRO A 241 -3.14 -16.32 2.62
CA PRO A 241 -2.80 -14.91 2.44
C PRO A 241 -3.77 -13.92 3.12
N TYR A 242 -4.63 -14.37 4.04
CA TYR A 242 -5.80 -13.61 4.50
C TYR A 242 -5.57 -12.77 5.76
N PHE A 243 -4.72 -13.25 6.66
CA PHE A 243 -4.40 -12.58 7.92
C PHE A 243 -2.96 -12.95 8.34
N PHE A 244 -2.00 -12.05 8.14
CA PHE A 244 -0.60 -12.31 8.48
C PHE A 244 0.12 -10.99 8.76
N ALA A 245 1.29 -11.03 9.38
CA ALA A 245 2.12 -9.85 9.51
C ALA A 245 3.30 -9.86 8.53
N GLU A 246 3.61 -8.69 8.01
CA GLU A 246 4.73 -8.43 7.10
C GLU A 246 5.10 -6.95 7.21
N ASN A 247 6.40 -6.64 7.27
CA ASN A 247 6.90 -5.26 7.31
C ASN A 247 6.31 -4.38 8.43
N ASN A 248 6.05 -4.94 9.63
CA ASN A 248 5.36 -4.28 10.74
C ASN A 248 3.94 -3.80 10.39
N GLU A 249 3.28 -4.47 9.47
CA GLU A 249 1.87 -4.29 9.15
C GLU A 249 1.16 -5.63 9.30
N VAL A 250 -0.09 -5.60 9.75
CA VAL A 250 -0.99 -6.76 9.70
C VAL A 250 -1.81 -6.65 8.43
N ILE A 251 -1.63 -7.62 7.54
CA ILE A 251 -2.31 -7.70 6.25
C ILE A 251 -3.64 -8.41 6.43
N PHE A 252 -4.71 -7.72 6.02
CA PHE A 252 -6.05 -8.25 5.94
C PHE A 252 -6.45 -8.34 4.46
N ARG A 253 -6.67 -9.55 3.96
CA ARG A 253 -7.12 -9.77 2.58
C ARG A 253 -8.49 -10.43 2.55
N GLY A 254 -9.47 -9.77 1.94
CA GLY A 254 -10.78 -10.35 1.66
C GLY A 254 -10.93 -10.61 0.16
N HIS A 255 -10.78 -11.86 -0.29
CA HIS A 255 -10.98 -12.18 -1.70
C HIS A 255 -12.47 -12.29 -2.05
N CYS A 256 -12.84 -11.96 -3.29
CA CYS A 256 -14.22 -11.84 -3.75
C CYS A 256 -14.99 -13.18 -3.76
N ALA A 257 -14.26 -14.31 -3.79
CA ALA A 257 -14.81 -15.65 -3.62
C ALA A 257 -14.92 -16.07 -2.14
N GLY A 258 -14.56 -15.21 -1.18
CA GLY A 258 -14.51 -15.58 0.23
C GLY A 258 -15.84 -16.00 0.83
N THR A 259 -15.77 -16.82 1.87
CA THR A 259 -16.89 -17.09 2.77
C THR A 259 -17.38 -15.77 3.38
N THR A 260 -18.70 -15.64 3.49
CA THR A 260 -19.35 -14.40 3.96
C THR A 260 -19.88 -14.57 5.38
N THR A 261 -20.13 -13.50 6.13
CA THR A 261 -20.91 -13.62 7.36
C THR A 261 -22.40 -13.73 7.05
N LYS A 262 -23.16 -14.48 7.85
CA LYS A 262 -24.62 -14.52 7.77
C LYS A 262 -25.22 -13.11 7.68
N GLY A 263 -26.03 -12.88 6.65
CA GLY A 263 -26.66 -11.57 6.37
C GLY A 263 -25.88 -10.67 5.42
N SER A 264 -24.57 -10.89 5.24
CA SER A 264 -23.77 -10.21 4.22
C SER A 264 -23.59 -11.08 2.97
N LYS A 265 -23.50 -10.43 1.82
CA LYS A 265 -23.11 -11.04 0.54
C LYS A 265 -21.66 -10.69 0.15
N TYR A 266 -20.94 -10.05 1.05
CA TYR A 266 -19.59 -9.54 0.85
C TYR A 266 -18.60 -10.23 1.81
N PRO A 267 -17.44 -10.68 1.32
CA PRO A 267 -16.42 -11.36 2.12
C PRO A 267 -15.58 -10.37 2.92
N ARG A 268 -14.89 -10.87 3.96
CA ARG A 268 -14.01 -10.05 4.80
C ARG A 268 -12.85 -10.86 5.38
N SER A 269 -11.74 -10.17 5.59
CA SER A 269 -10.77 -10.49 6.64
C SER A 269 -10.76 -9.30 7.58
N GLU A 270 -11.40 -9.40 8.74
CA GLU A 270 -11.71 -8.19 9.51
C GLU A 270 -11.83 -8.47 11.01
N LEU A 271 -11.30 -7.55 11.81
CA LEU A 271 -11.41 -7.59 13.25
C LEU A 271 -12.78 -7.09 13.71
N ARG A 272 -13.29 -7.71 14.76
CA ARG A 272 -14.47 -7.28 15.52
C ARG A 272 -14.08 -7.13 16.99
N GLN A 273 -14.25 -5.93 17.55
CA GLN A 273 -13.91 -5.61 18.95
C GLN A 273 -14.69 -6.49 19.92
N ARG A 274 -14.03 -7.11 20.90
CA ARG A 274 -14.66 -7.93 21.94
C ARG A 274 -14.95 -7.14 23.21
N VAL A 275 -16.04 -6.39 23.21
CA VAL A 275 -16.48 -5.58 24.36
C VAL A 275 -16.64 -6.46 25.61
N GLY A 276 -15.88 -6.14 26.67
CA GLY A 276 -15.83 -6.93 27.91
C GLY A 276 -15.38 -8.39 27.71
N GLY A 277 -14.58 -8.66 26.67
CA GLY A 277 -14.13 -10.00 26.31
C GLY A 277 -15.19 -10.86 25.64
N GLY A 278 -16.27 -10.31 25.08
CA GLY A 278 -17.33 -11.10 24.44
C GLY A 278 -18.00 -10.43 23.24
N ASN A 279 -19.05 -11.08 22.72
CA ASN A 279 -19.89 -10.56 21.63
C ASN A 279 -20.87 -9.45 22.07
N ASN A 280 -20.48 -8.64 23.07
CA ASN A 280 -21.31 -7.56 23.62
C ASN A 280 -21.16 -6.27 22.80
N TYR A 281 -21.94 -5.26 23.17
CA TYR A 281 -21.89 -3.91 22.64
C TYR A 281 -21.59 -2.93 23.78
N TRP A 282 -20.84 -1.87 23.50
CA TRP A 282 -20.73 -0.71 24.41
C TRP A 282 -21.88 0.28 24.14
N SER A 283 -22.14 1.20 25.07
CA SER A 283 -23.12 2.27 24.84
C SER A 283 -22.52 3.44 24.08
N VAL A 284 -23.25 4.00 23.12
CA VAL A 284 -22.84 5.23 22.41
C VAL A 284 -22.84 6.47 23.32
N HIS A 285 -23.43 6.37 24.51
CA HIS A 285 -23.46 7.45 25.49
C HIS A 285 -22.20 7.50 26.35
N ASP A 286 -21.44 6.41 26.41
CA ASP A 286 -20.17 6.31 27.14
C ASP A 286 -19.01 6.65 26.20
N GLU A 287 -17.88 7.12 26.75
CA GLU A 287 -16.71 7.48 25.96
C GLU A 287 -16.07 6.21 25.36
N GLN A 288 -16.00 6.13 24.03
CA GLN A 288 -15.27 5.11 23.31
C GLN A 288 -14.30 5.77 22.34
N HIS A 289 -13.13 5.18 22.19
CA HIS A 289 -12.08 5.72 21.33
C HIS A 289 -11.39 4.60 20.56
N LEU A 290 -11.30 4.78 19.25
CA LEU A 290 -10.49 3.97 18.34
C LEU A 290 -9.55 4.91 17.60
N LYS A 291 -8.28 4.55 17.52
CA LYS A 291 -7.32 5.20 16.63
C LYS A 291 -6.51 4.14 15.90
N THR A 292 -6.47 4.20 14.57
CA THR A 292 -5.77 3.21 13.75
C THR A 292 -4.95 3.87 12.65
N LYS A 293 -3.83 3.23 12.29
CA LYS A 293 -3.05 3.57 11.09
C LYS A 293 -3.11 2.42 10.12
N LEU A 294 -3.52 2.70 8.89
CA LEU A 294 -3.71 1.69 7.86
C LEU A 294 -3.56 2.25 6.46
N ARG A 295 -3.44 1.38 5.48
CA ARG A 295 -3.48 1.71 4.06
C ARG A 295 -4.20 0.63 3.27
N VAL A 296 -4.89 1.03 2.21
CA VAL A 296 -5.44 0.08 1.22
C VAL A 296 -4.35 -0.21 0.22
N THR A 297 -4.02 -1.48 0.00
CA THR A 297 -2.93 -1.92 -0.90
C THR A 297 -3.46 -2.62 -2.16
N HIS A 298 -4.72 -3.07 -2.14
CA HIS A 298 -5.36 -3.67 -3.31
C HIS A 298 -6.87 -3.49 -3.30
N LEU A 299 -7.48 -3.47 -4.49
CA LEU A 299 -8.92 -3.36 -4.71
C LEU A 299 -9.41 -4.43 -5.68
N PRO A 300 -10.67 -4.86 -5.56
CA PRO A 300 -11.28 -5.80 -6.50
C PRO A 300 -11.52 -5.11 -7.85
N VAL A 301 -11.86 -5.87 -8.89
CA VAL A 301 -11.78 -5.39 -10.28
C VAL A 301 -13.06 -4.70 -10.73
N VAL A 302 -14.22 -5.34 -10.54
CA VAL A 302 -15.52 -4.88 -11.07
C VAL A 302 -16.12 -3.77 -10.21
N LYS A 303 -16.04 -3.90 -8.88
CA LYS A 303 -16.48 -2.89 -7.92
C LYS A 303 -15.33 -2.57 -6.97
N PRO A 304 -14.38 -1.71 -7.39
CA PRO A 304 -13.11 -1.45 -6.69
C PRO A 304 -13.33 -0.66 -5.39
N GLU A 305 -13.85 -1.35 -4.37
CA GLU A 305 -14.33 -0.76 -3.14
C GLU A 305 -14.02 -1.64 -1.92
N VAL A 306 -13.59 -1.00 -0.83
CA VAL A 306 -13.30 -1.66 0.45
C VAL A 306 -13.69 -0.76 1.62
N SER A 307 -14.21 -1.38 2.68
CA SER A 307 -14.43 -0.71 3.97
C SER A 307 -13.36 -1.15 4.95
N MET A 308 -12.79 -0.19 5.68
CA MET A 308 -11.58 -0.41 6.50
C MET A 308 -11.74 -0.12 7.99
N VAL A 309 -12.69 0.74 8.35
CA VAL A 309 -13.05 1.04 9.75
C VAL A 309 -14.56 1.15 9.85
N GLN A 310 -15.17 0.52 10.85
CA GLN A 310 -16.61 0.59 11.08
C GLN A 310 -16.96 0.70 12.56
N ILE A 311 -18.16 1.22 12.83
CA ILE A 311 -18.94 0.90 14.02
C ILE A 311 -20.17 0.16 13.51
N HIS A 312 -20.43 -1.03 14.07
CA HIS A 312 -21.65 -1.79 13.77
C HIS A 312 -22.49 -1.92 15.03
N GLY A 313 -23.80 -1.69 14.91
CA GLY A 313 -24.75 -1.85 15.99
C GLY A 313 -25.74 -2.99 15.72
N PRO A 314 -26.75 -3.19 16.57
CA PRO A 314 -27.74 -4.25 16.40
C PRO A 314 -28.73 -3.99 15.25
N GLU A 315 -29.08 -2.73 14.98
CA GLU A 315 -30.11 -2.36 14.00
C GLU A 315 -29.52 -1.65 12.78
N ASP A 316 -28.37 -0.99 12.94
CA ASP A 316 -27.80 -0.05 11.99
C ASP A 316 -26.25 -0.20 11.93
N GLU A 317 -25.63 0.49 10.99
CA GLU A 317 -24.19 0.71 10.90
C GLU A 317 -23.88 2.20 11.17
N PRO A 318 -23.58 2.57 12.43
CA PRO A 318 -23.30 3.95 12.81
C PRO A 318 -22.14 4.60 12.05
N LEU A 319 -21.17 3.82 11.58
CA LEU A 319 -20.01 4.30 10.83
C LEU A 319 -19.48 3.24 9.87
N ARG A 320 -19.20 3.65 8.63
CA ARG A 320 -18.28 3.01 7.68
C ARG A 320 -17.30 4.03 7.13
N VAL A 321 -16.01 3.76 7.21
CA VAL A 321 -15.00 4.46 6.41
C VAL A 321 -14.65 3.55 5.23
N GLN A 322 -14.86 4.06 4.02
CA GLN A 322 -14.79 3.31 2.77
C GLN A 322 -13.86 4.01 1.78
N TYR A 323 -13.09 3.25 1.01
CA TYR A 323 -12.40 3.74 -0.19
C TYR A 323 -13.05 3.13 -1.44
N SER A 324 -13.26 3.95 -2.47
CA SER A 324 -13.82 3.56 -3.77
C SER A 324 -13.19 4.39 -4.88
N THR A 325 -12.51 3.77 -5.84
CA THR A 325 -12.05 4.49 -7.03
C THR A 325 -13.21 4.81 -7.98
N GLY A 326 -14.28 4.00 -7.97
CA GLY A 326 -15.48 4.22 -8.78
C GLY A 326 -16.34 5.40 -8.32
N SER A 327 -16.23 5.79 -7.04
CA SER A 327 -16.94 6.94 -6.46
C SER A 327 -16.02 8.12 -6.09
N ASN A 328 -14.82 8.13 -6.68
CA ASN A 328 -13.82 9.20 -6.55
C ASN A 328 -13.20 9.39 -5.15
N GLY A 329 -13.00 8.33 -4.37
CA GLY A 329 -12.04 8.36 -3.27
C GLY A 329 -12.59 7.85 -1.94
N LEU A 330 -12.20 8.54 -0.86
CA LEU A 330 -12.56 8.20 0.51
C LEU A 330 -13.96 8.70 0.86
N HIS A 331 -14.71 7.88 1.58
CA HIS A 331 -16.08 8.18 2.01
C HIS A 331 -16.29 7.84 3.47
N ILE A 332 -17.15 8.63 4.12
CA ILE A 332 -17.79 8.28 5.37
C ILE A 332 -19.26 7.97 5.09
N ILE A 333 -19.71 6.81 5.54
CA ILE A 333 -21.11 6.43 5.59
C ILE A 333 -21.51 6.39 7.07
N TRP A 334 -22.68 6.94 7.41
CA TRP A 334 -23.18 6.96 8.77
C TRP A 334 -24.68 6.69 8.85
N ASN A 335 -25.08 5.98 9.91
CA ASN A 335 -26.46 5.53 10.11
C ASN A 335 -27.03 4.87 8.83
N GLU A 336 -26.27 3.91 8.30
CA GLU A 336 -26.50 3.08 7.08
C GLU A 336 -26.59 3.86 5.75
N ASP A 337 -27.42 4.90 5.70
CA ASP A 337 -27.90 5.51 4.46
C ASP A 337 -27.21 6.83 4.12
N ASN A 338 -26.59 7.51 5.09
CA ASN A 338 -26.00 8.81 4.82
C ASN A 338 -24.56 8.64 4.35
N ARG A 339 -24.20 9.25 3.22
CA ARG A 339 -22.89 9.10 2.59
C ARG A 339 -22.31 10.44 2.18
N GLU A 340 -21.03 10.62 2.45
CA GLU A 340 -20.27 11.81 2.05
C GLU A 340 -18.87 11.40 1.58
N GLN A 341 -18.39 12.04 0.52
CA GLN A 341 -17.00 11.94 0.08
C GLN A 341 -16.14 12.91 0.88
N THR A 342 -14.99 12.47 1.37
CA THR A 342 -14.04 13.36 2.03
C THR A 342 -13.31 14.21 1.01
N GLU A 343 -12.84 15.40 1.40
CA GLU A 343 -11.98 16.26 0.58
C GLU A 343 -10.49 15.85 0.62
N ILE A 344 -10.18 14.62 1.06
CA ILE A 344 -8.82 14.07 1.10
C ILE A 344 -8.52 13.38 -0.23
N ASP A 345 -7.46 13.82 -0.89
CA ASP A 345 -6.80 13.11 -1.97
C ASP A 345 -6.12 11.86 -1.39
N TYR A 346 -6.43 10.70 -1.98
CA TYR A 346 -5.94 9.41 -1.52
C TYR A 346 -5.56 8.50 -2.69
N GLU A 347 -4.29 8.13 -2.74
CA GLU A 347 -3.75 7.12 -3.64
C GLU A 347 -3.56 5.79 -2.91
N LEU A 348 -3.76 4.70 -3.64
CA LEU A 348 -3.59 3.34 -3.11
C LEU A 348 -2.17 3.19 -2.54
N GLY A 349 -2.06 2.70 -1.31
CA GLY A 349 -0.78 2.53 -0.61
C GLY A 349 -0.37 3.69 0.29
N GLU A 350 -1.01 4.86 0.21
CA GLU A 350 -0.81 5.93 1.18
C GLU A 350 -1.39 5.55 2.55
N VAL A 351 -0.77 6.04 3.63
CA VAL A 351 -1.12 5.74 5.01
C VAL A 351 -2.13 6.74 5.55
N LEU A 352 -3.25 6.22 6.04
CA LEU A 352 -4.28 6.97 6.75
C LEU A 352 -4.15 6.76 8.26
N GLU A 353 -4.25 7.83 9.02
CA GLU A 353 -4.59 7.81 10.43
C GLU A 353 -6.08 8.10 10.60
N ILE A 354 -6.84 7.14 11.12
CA ILE A 354 -8.28 7.26 11.37
C ILE A 354 -8.51 7.25 12.88
N GLU A 355 -9.16 8.28 13.39
CA GLU A 355 -9.56 8.42 14.79
C GLU A 355 -11.09 8.52 14.89
N VAL A 356 -11.70 7.67 15.72
CA VAL A 356 -13.13 7.65 16.01
C VAL A 356 -13.34 7.86 17.50
N ILE A 357 -14.12 8.88 17.84
CA ILE A 357 -14.48 9.24 19.21
C ILE A 357 -16.00 9.13 19.33
N VAL A 358 -16.48 8.37 20.30
CA VAL A 358 -17.90 8.23 20.61
C VAL A 358 -18.14 8.76 22.01
N ASN A 359 -19.13 9.64 22.17
CA ASN A 359 -19.49 10.15 23.50
C ASN A 359 -20.87 10.84 23.44
N HIS A 360 -21.68 10.71 24.50
CA HIS A 360 -22.98 11.38 24.62
C HIS A 360 -23.94 11.16 23.41
N GLY A 361 -23.83 10.01 22.74
CA GLY A 361 -24.65 9.67 21.58
C GLY A 361 -24.11 10.18 20.23
N ASP A 362 -23.05 10.98 20.25
CA ASP A 362 -22.39 11.49 19.05
C ASP A 362 -21.15 10.68 18.69
N ILE A 363 -20.88 10.57 17.39
CA ILE A 363 -19.70 9.94 16.81
C ILE A 363 -18.95 11.02 16.02
N THR A 364 -17.68 11.23 16.36
CA THR A 364 -16.74 12.05 15.60
C THR A 364 -15.73 11.14 14.91
N CYS A 365 -15.65 11.20 13.59
CA CYS A 365 -14.63 10.52 12.80
C CYS A 365 -13.67 11.54 12.18
N LYS A 366 -12.38 11.32 12.39
CA LYS A 366 -11.29 12.10 11.82
C LYS A 366 -10.44 11.19 10.96
N ILE A 367 -10.05 11.68 9.80
CA ILE A 367 -9.19 10.97 8.86
C ILE A 367 -8.06 11.93 8.50
N LYS A 368 -6.82 11.45 8.54
CA LYS A 368 -5.65 12.19 8.09
C LYS A 368 -4.84 11.31 7.15
N ASN A 369 -4.55 11.81 5.96
CA ASN A 369 -3.54 11.21 5.09
C ASN A 369 -2.16 11.66 5.60
N LEU A 370 -1.31 10.70 5.96
CA LEU A 370 0.00 10.97 6.56
C LEU A 370 1.06 11.32 5.52
N ASP A 371 0.89 10.89 4.27
CA ASP A 371 1.81 11.13 3.17
C ASP A 371 1.67 12.56 2.64
N ASN A 372 0.44 13.03 2.43
CA ASN A 372 0.18 14.39 1.92
C ASN A 372 -0.24 15.41 2.99
N GLY A 373 -0.57 14.94 4.20
CA GLY A 373 -0.91 15.77 5.36
C GLY A 373 -2.34 16.32 5.40
N GLN A 374 -3.19 16.04 4.41
CA GLN A 374 -4.59 16.45 4.39
C GLN A 374 -5.40 15.76 5.50
N SER A 375 -6.44 16.44 5.97
CA SER A 375 -7.29 15.94 7.06
C SER A 375 -8.75 16.29 6.86
N TYR A 376 -9.63 15.42 7.34
CA TYR A 376 -11.08 15.56 7.30
C TYR A 376 -11.65 15.18 8.67
N GLU A 377 -12.69 15.88 9.11
CA GLU A 377 -13.40 15.61 10.37
C GLU A 377 -14.90 15.76 10.18
N LYS A 378 -15.67 14.83 10.74
CA LYS A 378 -17.14 14.88 10.75
C LYS A 378 -17.69 14.37 12.08
N THR A 379 -18.76 15.00 12.56
CA THR A 379 -19.52 14.57 13.74
C THR A 379 -21.00 14.40 13.42
N TRP A 380 -21.64 13.36 13.92
CA TRP A 380 -23.08 13.10 13.79
C TRP A 380 -23.61 12.33 15.00
N THR A 381 -24.93 12.40 15.22
CA THR A 381 -25.60 11.60 16.25
C THR A 381 -25.90 10.20 15.72
N SER A 382 -25.55 9.19 16.50
CA SER A 382 -25.85 7.78 16.21
C SER A 382 -27.34 7.51 16.35
N ILE A 383 -27.93 6.79 15.38
CA ILE A 383 -29.30 6.24 15.54
C ILE A 383 -29.27 5.08 16.52
N ASP A 384 -28.31 4.18 16.32
CA ASP A 384 -28.12 3.03 17.20
C ASP A 384 -27.62 3.48 18.57
N GLN A 385 -28.09 2.79 19.61
CA GLN A 385 -27.79 3.13 21.02
C GLN A 385 -26.58 2.37 21.57
N THR A 386 -26.07 1.42 20.80
CA THR A 386 -24.96 0.54 21.18
C THR A 386 -24.15 0.16 19.95
N GLY A 387 -22.86 -0.10 20.12
CA GLY A 387 -21.99 -0.47 19.01
C GLY A 387 -20.79 -1.31 19.41
N TYR A 388 -20.02 -1.72 18.41
CA TYR A 388 -18.66 -2.22 18.53
C TYR A 388 -17.84 -1.78 17.31
N PHE A 389 -16.54 -1.60 17.50
CA PHE A 389 -15.63 -1.25 16.41
C PHE A 389 -15.26 -2.46 15.55
N LYS A 390 -14.93 -2.18 14.29
CA LYS A 390 -14.33 -3.14 13.35
C LYS A 390 -13.22 -2.46 12.56
N VAL A 391 -12.13 -3.19 12.31
CA VAL A 391 -10.95 -2.72 11.55
C VAL A 391 -10.43 -3.87 10.69
N GLY A 392 -10.09 -3.62 9.43
CA GLY A 392 -9.50 -4.62 8.55
C GLY A 392 -9.95 -4.44 7.11
N CYS A 393 -10.23 -5.54 6.41
CA CYS A 393 -10.62 -5.55 5.01
C CYS A 393 -12.01 -6.14 4.83
N TYR A 394 -13.02 -5.29 4.69
CA TYR A 394 -14.36 -5.70 4.27
C TYR A 394 -14.57 -5.35 2.79
N THR A 395 -14.31 -6.32 1.92
CA THR A 395 -14.35 -6.19 0.46
C THR A 395 -15.77 -5.95 -0.03
N GLN A 396 -16.04 -4.79 -0.62
CA GLN A 396 -17.39 -4.41 -1.03
C GLN A 396 -17.73 -4.94 -2.42
N SER A 397 -17.26 -6.14 -2.76
CA SER A 397 -17.49 -6.82 -4.02
C SER A 397 -17.51 -8.35 -3.85
N SER A 398 -17.94 -9.08 -4.88
CA SER A 398 -18.10 -10.54 -4.82
C SER A 398 -18.13 -11.19 -6.20
N ILE A 399 -17.77 -12.48 -6.26
CA ILE A 399 -18.00 -13.35 -7.44
C ILE A 399 -19.49 -13.55 -7.77
N PHE A 400 -20.39 -13.05 -6.93
CA PHE A 400 -21.84 -13.06 -7.17
C PHE A 400 -22.41 -11.66 -7.41
N LEU A 401 -21.57 -10.63 -7.57
CA LEU A 401 -21.99 -9.22 -7.57
C LEU A 401 -23.22 -8.96 -8.45
N SER A 402 -23.19 -9.41 -9.71
CA SER A 402 -24.31 -9.20 -10.66
C SER A 402 -25.59 -9.95 -10.29
N GLN A 403 -25.53 -10.94 -9.40
CA GLN A 403 -26.71 -11.68 -8.93
C GLN A 403 -27.51 -10.91 -7.89
N PHE A 404 -26.93 -9.91 -7.22
CA PHE A 404 -27.60 -9.19 -6.13
C PHE A 404 -27.44 -7.67 -6.15
N LYS A 405 -26.60 -7.13 -7.04
CA LYS A 405 -26.51 -5.70 -7.33
C LYS A 405 -26.88 -5.47 -8.78
N SER A 406 -28.12 -5.03 -9.02
CA SER A 406 -28.67 -4.82 -10.37
C SER A 406 -27.95 -3.73 -11.17
N GLU A 407 -27.10 -2.92 -10.54
CA GLU A 407 -26.26 -1.93 -11.21
C GLU A 407 -25.01 -2.54 -11.91
N TYR A 408 -24.71 -3.84 -11.70
CA TYR A 408 -23.58 -4.53 -12.33
C TYR A 408 -24.06 -5.69 -13.20
N ASP A 409 -23.60 -5.71 -14.46
CA ASP A 409 -23.86 -6.80 -15.40
C ASP A 409 -22.85 -7.96 -15.26
N GLU A 410 -21.72 -7.72 -14.62
CA GLU A 410 -20.63 -8.67 -14.42
C GLU A 410 -20.35 -8.91 -12.93
N SER A 411 -19.80 -10.08 -12.61
CA SER A 411 -19.32 -10.43 -11.28
C SER A 411 -17.80 -10.45 -11.25
N GLU A 412 -17.21 -10.42 -10.05
CA GLU A 412 -15.76 -10.42 -9.91
C GLU A 412 -15.11 -11.72 -10.42
N PRO A 413 -13.89 -11.65 -10.96
CA PRO A 413 -13.01 -12.81 -11.12
C PRO A 413 -12.82 -13.56 -9.78
N LEU A 414 -12.57 -14.87 -9.86
CA LEU A 414 -12.37 -15.72 -8.66
C LEU A 414 -11.18 -15.28 -7.81
N ASP A 415 -10.15 -14.74 -8.46
CA ASP A 415 -8.90 -14.28 -7.86
C ASP A 415 -8.91 -12.80 -7.46
N ALA A 416 -10.00 -12.06 -7.72
CA ALA A 416 -10.11 -10.67 -7.30
C ALA A 416 -10.18 -10.55 -5.77
N TYR A 417 -9.58 -9.49 -5.20
CA TYR A 417 -9.57 -9.26 -3.75
C TYR A 417 -9.47 -7.78 -3.41
N ALA A 418 -9.79 -7.43 -2.16
CA ALA A 418 -9.30 -6.20 -1.54
C ALA A 418 -8.25 -6.55 -0.49
N GLU A 419 -7.37 -5.61 -0.19
CA GLU A 419 -6.36 -5.76 0.85
C GLU A 419 -6.13 -4.46 1.61
N VAL A 420 -6.05 -4.57 2.93
CA VAL A 420 -5.77 -3.48 3.85
C VAL A 420 -4.62 -3.89 4.76
N ALA A 421 -3.57 -3.08 4.82
CA ALA A 421 -2.44 -3.24 5.72
C ALA A 421 -2.61 -2.31 6.93
N VAL A 422 -2.57 -2.86 8.15
CA VAL A 422 -2.81 -2.12 9.40
C VAL A 422 -1.54 -2.09 10.25
N GLN A 423 -1.07 -0.90 10.60
CA GLN A 423 0.17 -0.69 11.35
C GLN A 423 -0.05 -0.64 12.87
N SER A 424 -1.19 -0.11 13.31
CA SER A 424 -1.45 0.07 14.74
C SER A 424 -2.94 0.21 15.03
N ILE A 425 -3.39 -0.30 16.16
CA ILE A 425 -4.74 -0.06 16.71
C ILE A 425 -4.61 0.32 18.19
N GLU A 426 -5.08 1.51 18.52
CA GLU A 426 -5.29 1.98 19.88
C GLU A 426 -6.79 1.96 20.19
N LEU A 427 -7.15 1.30 21.28
CA LEU A 427 -8.53 1.21 21.77
C LEU A 427 -8.57 1.75 23.20
N LYS A 428 -9.54 2.62 23.50
CA LYS A 428 -9.89 2.97 24.89
C LYS A 428 -11.38 2.81 25.08
N GLU A 429 -11.73 1.99 26.06
CA GLU A 429 -13.10 1.73 26.46
C GLU A 429 -13.35 2.41 27.81
N THR A 430 -14.46 3.13 27.93
CA THR A 430 -15.02 3.47 29.24
C THR A 430 -16.31 2.67 29.44
N TYR A 431 -16.48 2.16 30.67
CA TYR A 431 -17.58 1.30 31.09
C TYR A 431 -18.42 1.96 32.17
#